data_AF-A0A7S2IXK6-F1
#
_entry.id   AF-A0A7S2IXK6-F1
#
_cell.length_a   1.000
_cell.length_b   1.000
_cell.length_c   1.000
_cell.angle_alpha   90.00
_cell.angle_beta   90.00
_cell.angle_gamma   90.00
#
_symmetry.space_group_name_H-M   'P 1'
#
loop_
_entity.id
_entity.type
_entity.pdbx_description
1 polymer ?
#
loop_
_entity_poly.entity_id
_entity_poly.type
_entity_poly.pdbx_seq_one_letter_code
_entity_poly.pdbx_strand_id
1 'polypeptide(L)'
;PMQGRLWDLIPEPILQRCIKVADEAPSDLKSNLRRAYSKFSQESIDACLKPREFKATLFALCFFHSLISGRIKFGAQGWSKKYPFNDGDLTICGQVLKNYLNNSETL
;
A
#
# COMPACT_ATOMS: atom_id res chain seq x y z
N PRO A 1 33.71 6.13 -7.87
CA PRO A 1 33.03 5.96 -9.18
C PRO A 1 31.61 6.52 -9.08
N MET A 2 31.39 7.68 -9.72
CA MET A 2 30.18 8.50 -9.59
C MET A 2 28.99 7.79 -10.25
N GLN A 3 28.08 7.27 -9.44
CA GLN A 3 26.76 6.83 -9.89
C GLN A 3 25.94 8.09 -10.19
N GLY A 4 25.97 8.57 -11.44
CA GLY A 4 25.13 9.67 -11.91
C GLY A 4 23.65 9.36 -11.67
N ARG A 5 22.84 10.41 -11.45
CA ARG A 5 21.40 10.23 -11.22
C ARG A 5 20.78 9.74 -12.53
N LEU A 6 19.75 8.90 -12.47
CA LEU A 6 19.19 8.21 -13.64
C LEU A 6 18.84 9.14 -14.82
N TRP A 7 18.47 10.39 -14.52
CA TRP A 7 18.14 11.42 -15.51
C TRP A 7 19.34 12.00 -16.26
N ASP A 8 20.57 11.82 -15.75
CA ASP A 8 21.80 12.26 -16.42
C ASP A 8 22.08 11.41 -17.69
N LEU A 9 21.43 10.24 -17.81
CA LEU A 9 21.47 9.36 -18.99
C LEU A 9 20.40 9.69 -20.04
N ILE A 10 19.40 10.50 -19.69
CA ILE A 10 18.24 10.78 -20.55
C ILE A 10 18.48 12.09 -21.32
N PRO A 11 18.34 12.11 -22.66
CA PRO A 11 18.52 13.33 -23.45
C PRO A 11 17.60 14.49 -23.01
N GLU A 12 18.18 15.67 -22.81
CA GLU A 12 17.46 16.86 -22.37
C GLU A 12 16.24 17.23 -23.24
N PRO A 13 16.28 17.16 -24.58
CA PRO A 13 15.12 17.53 -25.40
C PRO A 13 13.88 16.66 -25.13
N ILE A 14 14.07 15.41 -24.71
CA ILE A 14 12.98 14.51 -24.33
C ILE A 14 12.37 14.98 -23.00
N LEU A 15 13.22 15.35 -22.04
CA LEU A 15 12.79 15.87 -20.74
C LEU A 15 12.13 17.25 -20.82
N GLN A 16 12.46 18.06 -21.83
CA GLN A 16 11.83 19.37 -22.06
C GLN A 16 10.44 19.24 -22.72
N ARG A 17 10.19 18.14 -23.44
CA ARG A 17 8.94 17.92 -24.21
C ARG A 17 7.95 16.96 -23.53
N CYS A 18 8.22 16.50 -22.31
CA CYS A 18 7.35 15.59 -21.57
C CYS A 18 6.57 16.29 -20.46
N ILE A 19 5.44 15.69 -20.08
CA ILE A 19 4.73 16.05 -18.85
C ILE A 19 5.42 15.32 -17.69
N LYS A 20 5.84 16.07 -16.68
CA LYS A 20 6.49 15.54 -15.48
C LYS A 20 5.46 15.42 -14.36
N VAL A 21 5.26 14.21 -13.87
CA VAL A 21 4.38 13.92 -12.73
C VAL A 21 5.26 13.42 -11.60
N ALA A 22 5.15 14.06 -10.44
CA ALA A 22 5.78 13.58 -9.22
C ALA A 22 4.86 12.52 -8.59
N ASP A 23 5.21 11.25 -8.76
CA ASP A 23 4.53 10.13 -8.12
C ASP A 23 5.11 9.90 -6.71
N GLU A 24 4.84 10.83 -5.81
CA GLU A 24 5.29 10.74 -4.42
C GLU A 24 4.24 10.02 -3.57
N ALA A 25 4.70 9.24 -2.59
CA ALA A 25 3.80 8.60 -1.64
C ALA A 25 3.07 9.67 -0.79
N PRO A 26 1.79 9.48 -0.44
CA PRO A 26 1.04 10.44 0.36
C PRO A 26 1.71 10.69 1.72
N SER A 27 1.77 11.95 2.12
CA SER A 27 2.47 12.38 3.35
C SER A 27 1.65 12.11 4.63
N ASP A 28 0.32 12.09 4.52
CA ASP A 28 -0.60 11.96 5.63
C ASP A 28 -1.24 10.56 5.73
N LEU A 29 -1.69 10.22 6.95
CA LEU A 29 -2.24 8.90 7.23
C LEU A 29 -3.57 8.64 6.50
N LYS A 30 -4.41 9.66 6.34
CA LYS A 30 -5.74 9.52 5.75
C LYS A 30 -5.64 9.21 4.25
N SER A 31 -4.73 9.88 3.55
CA SER A 31 -4.46 9.62 2.13
C SER A 31 -3.83 8.25 1.92
N ASN A 32 -2.91 7.83 2.79
CA ASN A 32 -2.36 6.47 2.77
C ASN A 32 -3.44 5.40 2.99
N LEU A 33 -4.34 5.62 3.96
CA LEU A 33 -5.47 4.73 4.22
C LEU A 33 -6.42 4.65 3.03
N ARG A 34 -6.74 5.78 2.40
CA ARG A 34 -7.57 5.81 1.20
C ARG A 34 -6.91 5.02 0.06
N ARG A 35 -5.60 5.18 -0.13
CA ARG A 35 -4.83 4.42 -1.14
C ARG A 35 -4.84 2.92 -0.84
N ALA A 36 -4.56 2.52 0.40
CA ALA A 36 -4.56 1.13 0.83
C ALA A 36 -5.93 0.47 0.64
N TYR A 37 -7.00 1.14 1.09
CA TYR A 37 -8.36 0.61 0.98
C TYR A 37 -8.83 0.52 -0.48
N SER A 38 -8.41 1.45 -1.35
CA SER A 38 -8.76 1.43 -2.78
C SER A 38 -8.23 0.21 -3.55
N LYS A 39 -7.29 -0.54 -2.96
CA LYS A 39 -6.77 -1.80 -3.53
C LYS A 39 -7.78 -2.94 -3.45
N PHE A 40 -8.86 -2.77 -2.67
CA PHE A 40 -9.91 -3.76 -2.52
C PHE A 40 -11.19 -3.25 -3.18
N SER A 41 -11.65 -3.93 -4.24
CA SER A 41 -12.89 -3.58 -4.92
C SER A 41 -14.11 -3.89 -4.04
N GLN A 42 -15.20 -3.16 -4.26
CA GLN A 42 -16.47 -3.40 -3.55
C GLN A 42 -16.96 -4.84 -3.77
N GLU A 43 -16.83 -5.36 -4.99
CA GLU A 43 -17.15 -6.75 -5.33
C GLU A 43 -16.34 -7.76 -4.49
N SER A 44 -15.03 -7.53 -4.32
CA SER A 44 -14.18 -8.41 -3.51
C SER A 44 -14.62 -8.44 -2.03
N ILE A 45 -15.02 -7.28 -1.52
CA ILE A 45 -15.49 -7.08 -0.15
C ILE A 45 -16.83 -7.77 0.08
N ASP A 46 -17.78 -7.61 -0.83
CA ASP A 46 -19.12 -8.19 -0.70
C ASP A 46 -19.15 -9.70 -1.01
N ALA A 47 -18.13 -10.22 -1.70
CA ALA A 47 -17.96 -11.66 -1.92
C ALA A 47 -17.44 -12.45 -0.70
N CYS A 48 -17.31 -11.85 0.48
CA CYS A 48 -17.02 -12.57 1.72
C CYS A 48 -18.31 -13.03 2.39
N LEU A 49 -18.34 -14.25 2.92
CA LEU A 49 -19.50 -14.83 3.61
C LEU A 49 -19.85 -14.09 4.92
N LYS A 50 -18.85 -13.41 5.52
CA LYS A 50 -18.96 -12.65 6.76
C LYS A 50 -18.57 -11.19 6.53
N PRO A 51 -19.41 -10.40 5.80
CA PRO A 51 -19.02 -9.09 5.27
C PRO A 51 -18.80 -8.05 6.37
N ARG A 52 -19.48 -8.16 7.52
CA ARG A 52 -19.32 -7.21 8.63
C ARG A 52 -17.95 -7.34 9.28
N GLU A 53 -17.57 -8.57 9.61
CA GLU A 53 -16.29 -8.96 10.21
C GLU A 53 -15.14 -8.68 9.24
N PHE A 54 -15.34 -9.00 7.96
CA PHE A 54 -14.36 -8.71 6.92
C PHE A 54 -14.13 -7.22 6.76
N LYS A 55 -15.18 -6.39 6.65
CA LYS A 55 -15.04 -4.92 6.51
C LYS A 55 -14.29 -4.31 7.68
N ALA A 56 -14.61 -4.70 8.92
CA ALA A 56 -13.94 -4.20 10.12
C ALA A 56 -12.45 -4.60 10.16
N THR A 57 -12.14 -5.87 9.91
CA THR A 57 -10.77 -6.38 9.97
C THR A 57 -9.93 -5.88 8.79
N LEU A 58 -10.52 -5.77 7.60
CA LEU A 58 -9.88 -5.20 6.42
C LEU A 58 -9.51 -3.73 6.63
N PHE A 59 -10.40 -2.95 7.27
CA PHE A 59 -10.10 -1.57 7.63
C PHE A 59 -8.91 -1.49 8.59
N ALA A 60 -8.89 -2.32 9.63
CA ALA A 60 -7.77 -2.39 10.58
C ALA A 60 -6.45 -2.77 9.88
N LEU A 61 -6.48 -3.73 8.95
CA LEU A 61 -5.33 -4.13 8.13
C LEU A 61 -4.82 -2.97 7.27
N CYS A 62 -5.71 -2.25 6.56
CA CYS A 62 -5.35 -1.10 5.74
C CYS A 62 -4.79 0.05 6.60
N PHE A 63 -5.35 0.27 7.79
CA PHE A 63 -4.88 1.27 8.74
C PHE A 63 -3.46 0.94 9.23
N PHE A 64 -3.21 -0.32 9.61
CA PHE A 64 -1.88 -0.78 9.99
C PHE A 64 -0.85 -0.62 8.87
N HIS A 65 -1.19 -1.05 7.65
CA HIS A 65 -0.35 -0.84 6.48
C HIS A 65 -0.01 0.64 6.28
N SER A 66 -1.01 1.52 6.39
CA SER A 66 -0.83 2.97 6.22
C SER A 66 0.07 3.59 7.28
N LEU A 67 -0.05 3.15 8.54
CA LEU A 67 0.84 3.58 9.63
C LEU A 67 2.29 3.16 9.38
N ILE A 68 2.51 1.92 8.95
CA ILE A 68 3.85 1.39 8.68
C ILE A 68 4.48 2.11 7.49
N SER A 69 3.75 2.29 6.40
CA SER A 69 4.22 3.06 5.23
C SER A 69 4.58 4.48 5.63
N GLY A 70 3.74 5.12 6.46
CA GLY A 70 4.01 6.45 7.02
C GLY A 70 5.23 6.49 7.95
N ARG A 71 5.58 5.40 8.66
CA ARG A 71 6.75 5.34 9.54
C ARG A 71 8.08 5.30 8.79
N ILE A 72 8.11 4.88 7.52
CA ILE A 72 9.34 4.80 6.72
C ILE A 72 10.04 6.16 6.58
N LYS A 73 9.27 7.26 6.64
CA LYS A 73 9.80 8.63 6.54
C LYS A 73 10.71 9.07 7.69
N PHE A 74 10.65 8.39 8.85
CA PHE A 74 11.45 8.73 10.03
C PHE A 74 12.83 8.07 10.06
N GLY A 75 13.26 7.42 8.97
CA GLY A 75 14.58 6.81 8.89
C GLY A 75 14.83 5.81 10.02
N ALA A 76 15.98 5.93 10.69
CA ALA A 76 16.38 5.03 11.78
C ALA A 76 15.48 5.11 13.03
N GLN A 77 14.81 6.24 13.28
CA GLN A 77 13.83 6.36 14.36
C GLN A 77 12.53 5.59 14.05
N GLY A 78 12.21 5.46 12.76
CA GLY A 78 11.07 4.67 12.29
C GLY A 78 11.35 3.17 12.35
N TRP A 79 12.53 2.76 11.86
CA TRP A 79 12.94 1.36 11.66
C TRP A 79 14.45 1.19 11.77
N SER A 80 14.93 0.24 12.60
CA SER A 80 16.35 -0.14 12.63
C SER A 80 16.80 -0.78 11.32
N LYS A 81 15.92 -1.57 10.69
CA LYS A 81 16.10 -2.14 9.34
C LYS A 81 14.81 -1.96 8.57
N LYS A 82 14.87 -1.32 7.40
CA LYS A 82 13.71 -1.09 6.55
C LYS A 82 13.27 -2.40 5.90
N TYR A 83 12.00 -2.76 6.08
CA TYR A 83 11.33 -3.76 5.26
C TYR A 83 10.55 -3.04 4.15
N PRO A 84 10.66 -3.48 2.88
CA PRO A 84 10.01 -2.82 1.75
C PRO A 84 8.54 -3.27 1.62
N PHE A 85 7.72 -2.92 2.63
CA PHE A 85 6.28 -3.19 2.60
C PHE A 85 5.66 -2.61 1.32
N ASN A 86 4.98 -3.46 0.55
CA ASN A 86 4.38 -3.11 -0.73
C ASN A 86 2.89 -3.45 -0.77
N ASP A 87 2.22 -3.03 -1.85
CA ASP A 87 0.79 -3.29 -2.06
C ASP A 87 0.48 -4.79 -2.23
N GLY A 88 1.45 -5.58 -2.69
CA GLY A 88 1.35 -7.04 -2.78
C GLY A 88 1.19 -7.69 -1.42
N ASP A 89 2.00 -7.30 -0.44
CA ASP A 89 1.88 -7.78 0.95
C ASP A 89 0.47 -7.52 1.50
N LEU A 90 -0.04 -6.30 1.29
CA LEU A 90 -1.37 -5.89 1.73
C LEU A 90 -2.47 -6.75 1.09
N THR A 91 -2.43 -6.92 -0.23
CA THR A 91 -3.46 -7.65 -0.98
C THR A 91 -3.45 -9.14 -0.64
N ILE A 92 -2.28 -9.76 -0.49
CA ILE A 92 -2.14 -11.15 -0.03
C ILE A 92 -2.71 -11.31 1.38
N CYS A 93 -2.36 -10.44 2.32
CA CYS A 93 -2.94 -10.47 3.67
C CYS A 93 -4.47 -10.33 3.66
N GLY A 94 -5.02 -9.47 2.79
CA GLY A 94 -6.47 -9.34 2.62
C GLY A 94 -7.13 -10.59 2.05
N GLN A 95 -6.49 -11.30 1.11
CA GLN A 95 -6.96 -12.58 0.59
C GLN A 95 -6.92 -13.67 1.66
N VAL A 96 -5.83 -13.78 2.43
CA VAL A 96 -5.71 -14.72 3.55
C VAL A 96 -6.81 -14.47 4.58
N LEU A 97 -7.05 -13.20 4.94
CA LEU A 97 -8.15 -12.81 5.83
C LEU A 97 -9.51 -13.28 5.30
N LYS A 98 -9.80 -13.02 4.02
CA LYS A 98 -11.05 -13.45 3.39
C LYS A 98 -11.22 -14.96 3.43
N ASN A 99 -10.17 -15.70 3.06
CA ASN A 99 -10.18 -17.16 3.06
C ASN A 99 -10.40 -17.70 4.48
N TYR A 100 -9.74 -17.11 5.48
CA TYR A 100 -9.90 -17.51 6.88
C TYR A 100 -11.33 -17.30 7.37
N LEU A 101 -11.94 -16.14 7.09
CA LEU A 101 -13.32 -15.87 7.48
C LEU A 101 -14.33 -16.76 6.77
N ASN A 102 -14.11 -17.05 5.48
CA ASN A 102 -14.97 -17.94 4.71
C ASN A 102 -14.87 -19.40 5.19
N ASN A 103 -13.69 -19.83 5.66
CA ASN A 103 -13.47 -21.19 6.17
C ASN A 103 -13.79 -21.33 7.68
N SER A 104 -13.87 -20.22 8.42
CA SER A 104 -14.29 -20.24 9.82
C SER A 104 -15.78 -20.64 9.88
N GLU A 105 -16.04 -21.82 10.41
CA GLU A 105 -17.31 -22.55 10.35
C GLU A 105 -18.58 -21.67 10.42
N THR A 106 -19.47 -21.91 9.45
CA THR A 106 -20.91 -22.07 9.68
C THR A 106 -21.10 -23.15 10.76
N LEU A 107 -21.23 -22.73 12.02
CA LEU A 107 -21.95 -23.51 13.03
C LEU A 107 -23.45 -23.26 12.84
#